data_AF-A0A963U5V4-F1
#
_entry.id   AF-A0A963U5V4-F1
#
_cell.length_a   1.000
_cell.length_b   1.000
_cell.length_c   1.000
_cell.angle_alpha   90.00
_cell.angle_beta   90.00
_cell.angle_gamma   90.00
#
_symmetry.space_group_name_H-M   'P 1'
#
loop_
_entity.id
_entity.type
_entity.pdbx_description
1 polymer ?
#
loop_
_entity_poly.entity_id
_entity_poly.type
_entity_poly.pdbx_seq_one_letter_code
_entity_poly.pdbx_strand_id
1 'polypeptide(L)'
;VFIYNVADHKEAFEEVGSQGISYTAGVPPVAAAILVANGTWDVKKMANVEDLDPRPFIMLLNRMGLPTRVKDADGDRAVDFG
;
A
#
# COMPACT_ATOMS: atom_id res chain seq x y z
N VAL A 1 2.21 12.21 13.63
CA VAL A 1 1.45 11.29 12.75
C VAL A 1 2.43 10.24 12.25
N PHE A 2 2.17 8.97 12.50
CA PHE A 2 2.99 7.83 12.10
C PHE A 2 2.12 6.92 11.22
N ILE A 3 2.50 6.75 9.96
CA ILE A 3 1.80 5.89 9.00
C ILE A 3 2.62 4.62 8.85
N TYR A 4 1.98 3.46 9.06
CA TYR A 4 2.66 2.18 8.98
C TYR A 4 1.75 1.09 8.43
N ASN A 5 2.38 0.03 7.96
CA ASN A 5 1.71 -1.16 7.46
C ASN A 5 2.01 -2.34 8.37
N VAL A 6 1.00 -3.15 8.68
CA VAL A 6 1.18 -4.40 9.42
C VAL A 6 0.95 -5.55 8.47
N ALA A 7 2.04 -6.13 7.97
CA ALA A 7 1.99 -7.39 7.25
C ALA A 7 2.04 -8.53 8.26
N ASP A 8 0.90 -9.18 8.55
CA ASP A 8 0.89 -10.39 9.36
C ASP A 8 1.64 -11.49 8.59
N HIS A 9 2.81 -11.86 9.10
CA HIS A 9 3.68 -12.85 8.47
C HIS A 9 3.04 -14.25 8.41
N LYS A 10 1.96 -14.49 9.15
CA LYS A 10 1.26 -15.78 9.18
C LYS A 10 0.34 -15.98 7.97
N GLU A 11 -0.39 -14.94 7.54
CA GLU A 11 -1.21 -14.99 6.31
C GLU A 11 -0.34 -14.97 5.04
N ALA A 12 0.72 -14.15 5.00
CA ALA A 12 1.64 -14.10 3.87
C ALA A 12 2.38 -15.43 3.61
N PHE A 13 2.65 -16.21 4.67
CA PHE A 13 3.28 -17.53 4.53
C PHE A 13 2.31 -18.58 3.97
N GLU A 14 1.03 -18.54 4.36
CA GLU A 14 0.00 -19.46 3.88
C GLU A 14 -0.46 -19.16 2.44
N GLU A 15 -0.40 -17.90 1.99
CA GLU A 15 -0.87 -17.49 0.66
C GLU A 15 0.21 -17.61 -0.45
N VAL A 16 1.50 -17.37 -0.16
CA VAL A 16 2.56 -17.31 -1.21
C VAL A 16 3.85 -18.09 -0.91
N GLY A 17 3.99 -18.75 0.25
CA GLY A 17 5.16 -19.58 0.58
C GLY A 17 6.50 -18.82 0.62
N SER A 18 6.46 -17.49 0.81
CA SER A 18 7.63 -16.61 0.78
C SER A 18 7.70 -15.79 2.07
N GLN A 19 8.91 -15.56 2.60
CA GLN A 19 9.10 -14.78 3.83
C GLN A 19 8.53 -13.37 3.69
N GLY A 20 7.86 -12.86 4.74
CA GLY A 20 7.08 -11.59 4.74
C GLY A 20 7.78 -10.33 4.21
N ILE A 21 9.11 -10.34 4.09
CA ILE A 21 9.90 -9.28 3.46
C ILE A 21 9.61 -9.18 1.95
N SER A 22 9.50 -10.30 1.22
CA SER A 22 9.22 -10.28 -0.22
C SER A 22 7.83 -9.71 -0.53
N TYR A 23 6.87 -9.94 0.36
CA TYR A 23 5.50 -9.43 0.24
C TYR A 23 5.45 -7.91 0.41
N THR A 24 6.06 -7.39 1.48
CA THR A 24 6.13 -5.94 1.73
C THR A 24 6.97 -5.18 0.70
N ALA A 25 7.96 -5.82 0.08
CA ALA A 25 8.78 -5.22 -0.97
C ALA A 25 8.13 -5.30 -2.37
N GLY A 26 7.37 -6.36 -2.66
CA GLY A 26 6.80 -6.62 -3.99
C GLY A 26 5.41 -6.02 -4.21
N VAL A 27 4.58 -5.94 -3.17
CA VAL A 27 3.20 -5.44 -3.30
C VAL A 27 3.15 -3.94 -3.68
N PRO A 28 3.95 -3.02 -3.10
CA PRO A 28 3.89 -1.61 -3.47
C PRO A 28 4.24 -1.32 -4.94
N PRO A 29 5.32 -1.89 -5.52
CA PRO A 29 5.58 -1.77 -6.96
C PRO A 29 4.45 -2.30 -7.85
N VAL A 30 3.83 -3.42 -7.48
CA VAL A 30 2.69 -3.98 -8.23
C VAL A 30 1.47 -3.08 -8.14
N ALA A 31 1.14 -2.55 -6.96
CA ALA A 31 0.05 -1.60 -6.78
C ALA A 31 0.24 -0.34 -7.64
N ALA A 32 1.47 0.22 -7.66
CA ALA A 32 1.81 1.36 -8.51
C ALA A 32 1.64 1.03 -10.00
N ALA A 33 2.12 -0.15 -10.44
CA ALA A 33 1.98 -0.59 -11.82
C ALA A 33 0.51 -0.74 -12.24
N ILE A 34 -0.37 -1.24 -11.35
CA ILE A 34 -1.82 -1.33 -11.60
C ILE A 34 -2.43 0.06 -11.79
N LEU A 35 -2.06 1.05 -10.97
CA LEU A 35 -2.55 2.43 -11.08
C LEU A 35 -2.06 3.15 -12.34
N VAL A 36 -0.86 2.83 -12.80
CA VAL A 36 -0.37 3.33 -14.09
C VAL A 36 -1.14 2.66 -15.24
N ALA A 37 -1.30 1.33 -15.20
CA ALA A 37 -1.96 0.57 -16.26
C ALA A 37 -3.45 0.92 -16.43
N ASN A 38 -4.14 1.30 -15.35
CA ASN A 38 -5.55 1.71 -15.41
C ASN A 38 -5.75 3.22 -15.69
N GLY A 39 -4.65 3.98 -15.82
CA GLY A 39 -4.66 5.42 -16.11
C GLY A 39 -4.82 6.34 -14.90
N THR A 40 -5.04 5.82 -13.69
CA THR A 40 -5.17 6.64 -12.47
C THR A 40 -3.91 7.46 -12.19
N TRP A 41 -2.74 6.89 -12.47
CA TRP A 41 -1.43 7.53 -12.32
C TRP A 41 -0.73 7.81 -13.67
N ASP A 42 -1.48 7.89 -14.78
CA ASP A 42 -0.90 8.31 -16.07
C ASP A 42 -0.72 9.83 -16.14
N VAL A 43 0.37 10.32 -15.52
CA VAL A 43 0.71 11.75 -15.49
C VAL A 43 1.51 12.23 -16.71
N LYS A 44 1.81 11.35 -17.67
CA LYS A 44 2.55 11.65 -18.92
C LYS A 44 3.90 12.35 -18.76
N LYS A 45 4.48 12.27 -17.56
CA LYS A 45 5.79 12.82 -17.20
C LYS A 45 6.45 11.92 -16.17
N MET A 46 7.75 12.09 -15.98
CA MET A 46 8.43 11.50 -14.83
C MET A 46 7.90 12.16 -13.54
N ALA A 47 7.50 11.34 -12.58
CA ALA A 47 7.00 11.77 -11.27
C ALA A 47 7.46 10.76 -10.21
N ASN A 48 7.67 11.23 -8.99
CA ASN A 48 7.87 10.33 -7.85
C ASN A 48 6.52 9.97 -7.23
N VAL A 49 6.49 8.94 -6.39
CA VAL A 49 5.24 8.43 -5.79
C VAL A 49 4.59 9.47 -4.87
N GLU A 50 5.41 10.28 -4.20
CA GLU A 50 4.97 11.39 -3.35
C GLU A 50 4.33 12.56 -4.12
N ASP A 51 4.53 12.62 -5.44
CA ASP A 51 3.92 13.64 -6.31
C ASP A 51 2.51 13.25 -6.79
N LEU A 52 2.05 12.02 -6.49
CA LEU A 52 0.80 11.43 -6.98
C LEU A 52 -0.25 11.35 -5.86
N ASP A 53 -1.53 11.23 -6.23
CA ASP A 53 -2.61 11.04 -5.24
C ASP A 53 -2.37 9.73 -4.46
N PRO A 54 -2.14 9.79 -3.14
CA PRO A 54 -1.82 8.61 -2.34
C PRO A 54 -3.06 7.76 -2.03
N ARG A 55 -4.28 8.30 -2.17
CA ARG A 55 -5.53 7.60 -1.82
C ARG A 55 -5.73 6.30 -2.60
N PRO A 56 -5.72 6.29 -3.95
CA PRO A 56 -5.90 5.06 -4.71
C PRO A 56 -4.82 4.01 -4.42
N PHE A 57 -3.61 4.46 -4.10
CA PHE A 57 -2.49 3.59 -3.75
C PHE A 57 -2.71 2.91 -2.39
N ILE A 58 -2.99 3.69 -1.35
CA ILE A 58 -3.23 3.15 -0.01
C ILE A 58 -4.46 2.24 0.01
N MET A 59 -5.54 2.59 -0.70
CA MET A 59 -6.72 1.73 -0.82
C MET A 59 -6.38 0.40 -1.50
N LEU A 60 -5.54 0.42 -2.53
CA LEU A 60 -5.12 -0.79 -3.22
C LEU A 60 -4.21 -1.65 -2.35
N LEU A 61 -3.27 -1.05 -1.61
CA LEU A 61 -2.45 -1.74 -0.61
C LEU A 61 -3.31 -2.45 0.44
N ASN A 62 -4.33 -1.77 0.98
CA ASN A 62 -5.25 -2.34 1.95
C ASN A 62 -5.97 -3.59 1.40
N ARG A 63 -6.31 -3.60 0.10
CA ARG A 63 -6.94 -4.76 -0.57
C ARG A 63 -5.95 -5.88 -0.91
N MET A 64 -4.68 -5.54 -1.10
CA MET A 64 -3.60 -6.47 -1.41
C MET A 64 -2.90 -7.00 -0.14
N GLY A 65 -3.63 -7.11 0.98
CA GLY A 65 -3.10 -7.68 2.22
C GLY A 65 -2.11 -6.81 2.98
N LEU A 66 -1.96 -5.53 2.60
CA LEU A 66 -1.14 -4.55 3.30
C LEU A 66 -2.03 -3.46 3.93
N PRO A 67 -2.69 -3.72 5.07
CA PRO A 67 -3.52 -2.73 5.76
C PRO A 67 -2.67 -1.59 6.34
N THR A 68 -2.98 -0.37 5.92
CA THR A 68 -2.32 0.86 6.37
C THR A 68 -3.02 1.45 7.58
N ARG A 69 -2.24 1.86 8.58
CA ARG A 69 -2.72 2.46 9.83
C ARG A 69 -2.03 3.80 10.06
N VAL A 70 -2.71 4.70 10.74
CA VAL A 70 -2.21 6.00 11.16
C VAL A 70 -2.31 6.12 12.67
N LYS A 71 -1.20 6.50 13.30
CA LYS A 71 -1.10 6.79 14.73
C LYS A 71 -0.72 8.24 14.96
N ASP A 72 -1.56 8.99 15.66
CA ASP A 72 -1.30 10.37 16.03
C ASP A 72 -1.81 10.67 17.46
N ALA A 73 -1.98 11.95 17.79
CA ALA A 73 -2.43 12.37 19.12
C ALA A 73 -3.85 11.86 19.45
N ASP A 74 -4.65 11.55 18.43
CA ASP A 74 -6.02 11.05 18.55
C ASP A 74 -6.09 9.51 18.62
N GLY A 75 -4.94 8.83 18.61
CA GLY A 75 -4.83 7.38 18.74
C GLY A 75 -4.40 6.68 17.46
N ASP A 76 -4.60 5.36 17.41
CA ASP A 76 -4.24 4.48 16.29
C ASP A 76 -5.51 3.99 15.57
N ARG A 77 -5.60 4.29 14.27
CA ARG A 77 -6.77 3.97 13.43
C ARG A 77 -6.34 3.46 12.05
N ALA A 78 -7.18 2.62 11.45
CA ALA A 78 -6.99 2.21 10.06
C ALA A 78 -7.16 3.41 9.12
N VAL A 79 -6.35 3.46 8.07
CA VAL A 79 -6.52 4.46 7.01
C VAL A 79 -7.59 3.95 6.06
N ASP A 80 -8.77 4.56 6.16
CA ASP A 80 -9.90 4.34 5.25
C ASP A 80 -10.29 5.69 4.64
N PHE A 81 -10.57 5.68 3.34
CA PHE A 81 -10.91 6.89 2.57
C PHE A 81 -12.40 6.97 2.20
N GLY A 82 -13.21 5.98 2.62
CA GLY A 82 -14.66 5.96 2.41
C GLY A 82 -15.09 5.35 1.09
#